data_AF-A0A7X8MJ41-F1
#
_entry.id   AF-A0A7X8MJ41-F1
#
_cell.length_a   1.000
_cell.length_b   1.000
_cell.length_c   1.000
_cell.angle_alpha   90.00
_cell.angle_beta   90.00
_cell.angle_gamma   90.00
#
_symmetry.space_group_name_H-M   'P 1'
#
loop_
_entity.id
_entity.type
_entity.pdbx_description
1 polymer ?
#
loop_
_entity_poly.entity_id
_entity_poly.type
_entity_poly.pdbx_seq_one_letter_code
_entity_poly.pdbx_strand_id
1 'polypeptide(L)'
;MFKKSKLTLVIGLLLIFMMSVLAGCAQEEAPDQSADQPPAAKELKLATTTSTEDSGLLDYILPEFEKDANYKVQVIAVGTGQAIE
;
A
#
# COMPACT_ATOMS: atom_id res chain seq x y z
N MET A 1 9.72 12.99 -57.41
CA MET A 1 10.20 11.89 -56.53
C MET A 1 9.96 12.10 -55.03
N PHE A 2 9.56 13.30 -54.56
CA PHE A 2 9.39 13.60 -53.13
C PHE A 2 8.13 13.00 -52.44
N LYS A 3 7.09 12.62 -53.18
CA LYS A 3 5.81 12.20 -52.59
C LYS A 3 5.81 10.78 -52.00
N LYS A 4 6.62 9.87 -52.57
CA LYS A 4 6.77 8.49 -52.07
C LYS A 4 7.60 8.45 -50.78
N SER A 5 8.71 9.17 -50.71
CA SER A 5 9.56 9.27 -49.51
C SER A 5 8.84 9.91 -48.31
N LYS A 6 8.06 10.97 -48.55
CA LYS A 6 7.23 11.60 -47.50
C LYS A 6 6.11 10.64 -47.02
N LEU A 7 5.52 9.86 -47.93
CA LEU A 7 4.50 8.86 -47.59
C LEU A 7 5.08 7.69 -46.80
N THR A 8 6.26 7.18 -47.18
CA THR A 8 6.97 6.13 -46.42
C THR A 8 7.39 6.62 -45.04
N LEU A 9 7.78 7.89 -44.90
CA LEU A 9 8.12 8.50 -43.61
C LEU A 9 6.88 8.65 -42.72
N VAL A 10 5.74 9.08 -43.28
CA VAL A 10 4.49 9.23 -42.52
C VAL A 10 3.91 7.86 -42.11
N ILE A 11 3.97 6.85 -42.97
CA ILE A 11 3.56 5.48 -42.63
C ILE A 11 4.48 4.90 -41.55
N GLY A 12 5.80 5.13 -41.65
CA GLY A 12 6.75 4.72 -40.61
C GLY A 12 6.48 5.39 -39.27
N LEU A 13 6.22 6.70 -39.26
CA LEU A 13 5.89 7.46 -38.05
C LEU A 13 4.57 6.99 -37.42
N LEU A 14 3.57 6.68 -38.25
CA LEU A 14 2.27 6.19 -37.81
C LEU A 14 2.32 4.74 -37.29
N LEU A 15 3.16 3.88 -37.88
CA LEU A 15 3.40 2.53 -37.38
C LEU A 15 4.15 2.54 -36.05
N ILE A 16 5.14 3.43 -35.88
CA ILE A 16 5.84 3.61 -34.60
C ILE A 16 4.88 4.10 -33.50
N PHE A 17 3.99 5.03 -33.83
CA PHE A 17 2.97 5.53 -32.90
C PHE A 17 1.92 4.45 -32.52
N MET A 18 1.53 3.59 -33.47
CA MET A 18 0.62 2.45 -33.22
C MET A 18 1.28 1.39 -32.32
N MET A 19 2.59 1.17 -32.46
CA MET A 19 3.36 0.22 -31.64
C MET A 19 3.47 0.66 -30.17
N SER A 20 3.56 1.97 -29.92
CA SER A 20 3.58 2.53 -28.55
C SER A 20 2.26 2.39 -27.80
N VAL A 21 1.12 2.28 -28.50
CA VAL A 21 -0.19 2.07 -27.85
C VAL A 21 -0.33 0.63 -27.33
N LEU A 22 0.28 -0.36 -27.99
CA LEU A 22 0.24 -1.76 -27.54
C LEU A 22 1.14 -2.05 -26.33
N ALA A 23 2.23 -1.29 -26.14
CA ALA A 23 3.08 -1.40 -24.95
C ALA A 23 2.55 -0.61 -23.74
N GLY A 24 1.44 0.15 -23.92
CA GLY A 24 0.80 0.95 -22.87
C GLY A 24 -0.05 0.14 -21.88
N CYS A 25 -0.32 -1.14 -22.13
CA CYS A 25 -0.89 -2.06 -21.14
C CYS A 25 0.18 -2.71 -20.25
N ALA A 26 1.28 -1.99 -20.00
CA ALA A 26 2.22 -2.25 -18.92
C ALA A 26 2.10 -1.14 -17.86
N GLN A 27 0.87 -0.72 -17.57
CA GLN A 27 0.56 -0.22 -16.24
C GLN A 27 0.28 -1.46 -15.42
N GLU A 28 1.15 -1.66 -14.43
CA GLU A 28 1.06 -2.63 -13.36
C GLU A 28 -0.25 -2.40 -12.59
N GLU A 29 -1.37 -2.85 -13.15
CA GLU A 29 -2.44 -3.41 -12.37
C GLU A 29 -1.86 -4.70 -11.80
N ALA A 30 -1.18 -4.53 -10.65
CA ALA A 30 -0.87 -5.62 -9.76
C ALA A 30 -2.11 -6.51 -9.70
N PRO A 31 -1.95 -7.84 -9.89
CA PRO A 31 -3.09 -8.72 -9.88
C PRO A 31 -3.78 -8.51 -8.53
N ASP A 32 -5.06 -8.15 -8.58
CA ASP A 32 -5.94 -8.12 -7.41
C ASP A 32 -6.16 -9.57 -6.96
N GLN A 33 -5.09 -10.15 -6.40
CA GLN A 33 -5.08 -11.42 -5.69
C GLN A 33 -5.55 -11.12 -4.28
N SER A 34 -6.84 -10.91 -4.10
CA SER A 34 -7.44 -10.92 -2.77
C SER A 34 -8.85 -11.53 -2.82
N ALA A 35 -8.94 -12.66 -3.50
CA ALA A 35 -10.03 -13.61 -3.33
C ALA A 35 -9.47 -14.96 -2.85
N ASP A 36 -8.58 -14.95 -1.84
CA ASP A 36 -8.38 -16.09 -0.91
C ASP A 36 -7.37 -15.83 0.24
N GLN A 37 -6.72 -14.67 0.33
CA GLN A 37 -5.88 -14.38 1.48
C GLN A 37 -6.73 -13.95 2.67
N PRO A 38 -6.54 -14.55 3.87
CA PRO A 38 -7.11 -14.00 5.10
C PRO A 38 -6.77 -12.51 5.18
N PRO A 39 -7.72 -11.64 5.56
CA PRO A 39 -7.48 -10.21 5.61
C PRO A 39 -6.25 -9.95 6.49
N ALA A 40 -5.22 -9.33 5.91
CA ALA A 40 -4.01 -8.97 6.63
C ALA A 40 -4.37 -8.14 7.87
N ALA A 41 -3.72 -8.42 8.99
CA ALA A 41 -3.96 -7.71 10.23
C ALA A 41 -3.74 -6.21 10.03
N LYS A 42 -4.68 -5.39 10.50
CA LYS A 42 -4.60 -3.93 10.38
C LYS A 42 -3.68 -3.37 11.46
N GLU A 43 -2.93 -2.32 11.16
CA GLU A 43 -2.11 -1.67 12.18
C GLU A 43 -2.94 -0.69 13.03
N LEU A 44 -2.77 -0.73 14.35
CA LEU A 44 -3.34 0.20 15.32
C LEU A 44 -2.20 0.83 16.14
N LYS A 45 -2.10 2.16 16.16
CA LYS A 45 -1.16 2.86 17.04
C LYS A 45 -1.86 3.26 18.34
N LEU A 46 -1.29 2.87 19.47
CA LEU A 46 -1.81 3.16 20.80
C LEU A 46 -0.82 4.07 21.53
N ALA A 47 -1.13 5.36 21.62
CA ALA A 47 -0.44 6.26 22.52
C ALA A 47 -1.01 6.08 23.93
N THR A 48 -0.16 5.80 24.90
CA THR A 48 -0.56 5.52 26.29
C THR A 48 0.40 6.18 27.28
N THR A 49 -0.02 6.26 28.54
CA THR A 49 0.85 6.72 29.61
C THR A 49 1.90 5.66 29.96
N THR A 50 3.13 6.07 30.29
CA THR A 50 4.18 5.13 30.74
C THR A 50 3.73 4.27 31.93
N SER A 51 2.90 4.83 32.84
CA SER A 51 2.34 4.08 33.98
C SER A 51 1.50 2.86 33.58
N THR A 52 0.94 2.86 32.38
CA THR A 52 0.15 1.74 31.85
C THR A 52 1.08 0.66 31.27
N GLU A 53 2.15 1.06 30.57
CA GLU A 53 3.18 0.14 30.08
C GLU A 53 3.94 -0.52 31.24
N ASP A 54 4.44 0.29 32.19
CA ASP A 54 5.22 -0.17 33.36
C ASP A 54 4.45 -1.17 34.25
N SER A 55 3.12 -1.11 34.22
CA SER A 55 2.27 -2.05 34.97
C SER A 55 2.29 -3.47 34.40
N GLY A 56 2.71 -3.64 33.14
CA GLY A 56 2.63 -4.90 32.40
C GLY A 56 1.20 -5.28 31.96
N LEU A 57 0.19 -4.44 32.18
CA LEU A 57 -1.21 -4.74 31.83
C LEU A 57 -1.37 -5.08 30.34
N LEU A 58 -0.66 -4.34 29.47
CA LEU A 58 -0.78 -4.47 28.02
C LEU A 58 -0.31 -5.84 27.51
N ASP A 59 0.69 -6.43 28.18
CA ASP A 59 1.21 -7.76 27.82
C ASP A 59 0.17 -8.87 27.98
N TYR A 60 -0.82 -8.66 28.86
CA TYR A 60 -1.90 -9.62 29.09
C TYR A 60 -3.09 -9.40 28.15
N ILE A 61 -3.47 -8.14 27.90
CA ILE A 61 -4.70 -7.83 27.15
C ILE A 61 -4.50 -7.81 25.63
N LEU A 62 -3.32 -7.36 25.16
CA LEU A 62 -3.07 -7.18 23.73
C LEU A 62 -3.06 -8.51 22.96
N PRO A 63 -2.51 -9.63 23.47
CA PRO A 63 -2.51 -10.89 22.72
C PRO A 63 -3.92 -11.39 22.38
N GLU A 64 -4.87 -11.26 23.30
CA GLU A 64 -6.26 -11.65 23.10
C GLU A 64 -6.96 -10.67 22.14
N PHE A 65 -6.77 -9.37 22.35
CA PHE A 65 -7.32 -8.33 21.47
C PHE A 65 -6.82 -8.47 20.01
N GLU A 66 -5.51 -8.64 19.80
CA GLU A 66 -4.92 -8.75 18.46
C GLU A 66 -5.48 -9.96 17.69
N LYS A 67 -5.71 -11.08 18.40
CA LYS A 67 -6.30 -12.31 17.84
C LYS A 67 -7.76 -12.11 17.45
N ASP A 68 -8.55 -11.50 18.31
CA ASP A 68 -10.00 -11.38 18.12
C ASP A 68 -10.37 -10.26 17.14
N ALA A 69 -9.63 -9.15 17.18
CA ALA A 69 -9.90 -7.97 16.36
C ALA A 69 -9.17 -7.99 15.01
N ASN A 70 -8.21 -8.89 14.80
CA ASN A 70 -7.32 -8.93 13.63
C ASN A 70 -6.54 -7.60 13.43
N TYR A 71 -5.95 -7.11 14.52
CA TYR A 71 -5.10 -5.92 14.54
C TYR A 71 -3.71 -6.26 15.06
N LYS A 72 -2.71 -5.49 14.59
CA LYS A 72 -1.39 -5.40 15.20
C LYS A 72 -1.28 -4.06 15.93
N VAL A 73 -1.10 -4.10 17.25
CA VAL A 73 -1.01 -2.90 18.08
C VAL A 73 0.44 -2.48 18.25
N GLN A 74 0.73 -1.23 17.87
CA GLN A 74 1.99 -0.55 18.13
C GLN A 74 1.81 0.39 19.32
N VAL A 75 2.38 0.02 20.46
CA VAL A 75 2.32 0.80 21.70
C VAL A 75 3.39 1.90 21.67
N ILE A 76 2.97 3.10 22.06
CA ILE A 76 3.83 4.28 22.24
C ILE A 76 3.59 4.79 23.66
N ALA A 77 4.46 4.39 24.59
CA ALA A 77 4.41 4.86 25.97
C ALA A 77 5.08 6.23 26.12
N VAL A 78 4.27 7.23 26.45
CA VAL A 78 4.69 8.62 26.61
C VAL A 78 4.01 9.26 27.82
N GLY A 79 4.39 10.48 28.20
CA GLY A 79 3.65 11.21 29.22
C GLY A 79 2.25 11.60 28.74
N THR A 80 1.29 11.80 29.65
CA THR A 80 -0.11 12.16 29.28
C THR A 80 -0.20 13.37 28.35
N GLY A 81 0.66 14.38 28.52
CA GLY A 81 0.71 15.53 27.61
C GLY A 81 1.03 15.11 26.18
N GLN A 82 2.08 14.32 25.99
CA GLN A 82 2.51 13.80 24.68
C GLN A 82 1.52 12.81 24.06
N ALA A 83 0.65 12.19 24.86
CA ALA A 83 -0.37 11.27 24.37
C ALA A 83 -1.61 11.98 23.83
N ILE A 84 -1.85 13.24 24.23
CA ILE A 84 -3.09 13.99 23.96
C ILE A 84 -2.85 15.20 23.05
N GLU A 85 -1.69 15.85 23.15
CA GLU A 85 -1.29 17.00 22.31
C GLU A 85 -0.85 16.61 20.90
#